data_AF-Q7R7D4-F1
#
_entry.id   AF-Q7R7D4-F1
#
_cell.length_a   1.000
_cell.length_b   1.000
_cell.length_c   1.000
_cell.angle_alpha   90.00
_cell.angle_beta   90.00
_cell.angle_gamma   90.00
#
_symmetry.space_group_name_H-M   'P 1'
#
loop_
_entity.id
_entity.type
_entity.pdbx_description
1 polymer ?
#
loop_
_entity_poly.entity_id
_entity_poly.type
_entity_poly.pdbx_seq_one_letter_code
_entity_poly.pdbx_strand_id
1 'polypeptide(L)'
;MFSAVRSWFPDELDNGNYQFNDNNQYKQNFNKASYTDIDKINGWCLWLFKAIFGDSLSFKKYANSNINVVVYILVWLSYKLNQKTNNGITQFMDFYTGHVKNVKEYQNPINDVGAYNSYDDLINKKNYLMKMNIKDISKFYDAFKSLCEMYTEFDEDNPKCEKYLEGDNEFVKKYDQLKKDSDINKDDSYSQIFSILLNDYDNLKNKCNIFSSLLTYSLISIAFIFVAIPIFFGISYKYSLFGFRKRAQKQYLRETIKNIKKKMIH
;
A
#
# COMPACT_ATOMS: atom_id res chain seq x y z
N MET A 1 -3.89 -6.68 6.93
CA MET A 1 -5.12 -7.36 7.43
C MET A 1 -5.70 -8.36 6.44
N PHE A 2 -6.10 -7.94 5.23
CA PHE A 2 -6.69 -8.87 4.24
C PHE A 2 -5.81 -10.08 3.88
N SER A 3 -4.48 -9.92 3.82
CA SER A 3 -3.57 -11.05 3.62
C SER A 3 -3.66 -12.11 4.74
N ALA A 4 -3.85 -11.68 6.00
CA ALA A 4 -4.03 -12.60 7.12
C ALA A 4 -5.40 -13.30 7.04
N VAL A 5 -6.46 -12.57 6.69
CA VAL A 5 -7.77 -13.20 6.48
C VAL A 5 -7.71 -14.25 5.37
N ARG A 6 -6.98 -14.00 4.28
CA ARG A 6 -6.83 -14.99 3.20
C ARG A 6 -6.04 -16.25 3.61
N SER A 7 -5.11 -16.17 4.57
CA SER A 7 -4.44 -17.39 5.05
C SER A 7 -5.34 -18.25 5.93
N TRP A 8 -6.28 -17.63 6.66
CA TRP A 8 -7.24 -18.30 7.54
C TRP A 8 -8.54 -18.73 6.86
N PHE A 9 -9.00 -17.94 5.89
CA PHE A 9 -10.18 -18.18 5.08
C PHE A 9 -9.83 -17.93 3.59
N PRO A 10 -9.18 -18.92 2.94
CA PRO A 10 -8.73 -18.83 1.56
C PRO A 10 -9.82 -18.49 0.56
N ASP A 11 -9.41 -17.96 -0.60
CA ASP A 11 -10.32 -17.58 -1.66
C ASP A 11 -10.82 -18.79 -2.44
N GLU A 12 -10.04 -19.85 -2.53
CA GLU A 12 -10.37 -21.05 -3.26
C GLU A 12 -11.36 -21.93 -2.48
N LEU A 13 -12.34 -22.49 -3.20
CA LEU A 13 -13.21 -23.53 -2.68
C LEU A 13 -12.54 -24.88 -2.89
N ASP A 14 -12.68 -25.80 -1.92
CA ASP A 14 -12.33 -27.21 -2.12
C ASP A 14 -13.63 -28.02 -2.25
N ASN A 15 -13.77 -28.70 -3.39
CA ASN A 15 -14.98 -29.44 -3.77
C ASN A 15 -16.28 -28.62 -3.60
N GLY A 16 -16.23 -27.32 -3.94
CA GLY A 16 -17.37 -26.40 -3.83
C GLY A 16 -17.68 -25.91 -2.41
N ASN A 17 -16.82 -26.22 -1.43
CA ASN A 17 -16.98 -25.82 -0.04
C ASN A 17 -15.92 -24.82 0.40
N TYR A 18 -16.31 -23.89 1.26
CA TYR A 18 -15.38 -22.94 1.90
C TYR A 18 -14.40 -23.69 2.80
N GLN A 19 -13.15 -23.24 2.76
CA GLN A 19 -12.10 -23.72 3.64
C GLN A 19 -11.87 -22.74 4.79
N PHE A 20 -11.81 -23.25 6.01
CA PHE A 20 -11.57 -22.46 7.22
C PHE A 20 -10.37 -23.04 7.97
N ASN A 21 -9.18 -22.51 7.65
CA ASN A 21 -7.91 -22.96 8.23
C ASN A 21 -7.77 -22.54 9.71
N ASP A 22 -8.39 -21.42 10.10
CA ASP A 22 -8.55 -21.03 11.51
C ASP A 22 -10.05 -20.86 11.83
N ASN A 23 -10.48 -21.50 12.92
CA ASN A 23 -11.85 -21.50 13.39
C ASN A 23 -12.10 -20.63 14.63
N ASN A 24 -11.08 -19.95 15.16
CA ASN A 24 -11.17 -19.34 16.48
C ASN A 24 -11.64 -17.88 16.45
N GLN A 25 -11.25 -17.08 15.46
CA GLN A 25 -11.46 -15.62 15.56
C GLN A 25 -12.91 -15.19 15.28
N TYR A 26 -13.62 -15.86 14.36
CA TYR A 26 -15.04 -15.56 14.11
C TYR A 26 -15.95 -16.01 15.27
N LYS A 27 -15.57 -17.06 16.01
CA LYS A 27 -16.34 -17.58 17.16
C LYS A 27 -16.26 -16.69 18.40
N GLN A 28 -15.23 -15.86 18.52
CA GLN A 28 -15.15 -14.87 19.59
C GLN A 28 -16.17 -13.74 19.40
N ASN A 29 -16.68 -13.56 18.17
CA ASN A 29 -17.55 -12.45 17.82
C ASN A 29 -19.03 -12.75 18.00
N PHE A 30 -19.44 -14.02 17.97
CA PHE A 30 -20.83 -14.41 18.13
C PHE A 30 -20.90 -15.63 19.05
N ASN A 31 -21.93 -15.73 19.90
CA ASN A 31 -22.15 -16.92 20.72
C ASN A 31 -23.33 -17.71 20.16
N LYS A 32 -23.06 -18.66 19.26
CA LYS A 32 -24.06 -19.55 18.65
C LYS A 32 -23.72 -21.03 18.90
N ALA A 33 -24.76 -21.85 19.05
CA ALA A 33 -24.63 -23.30 19.19
C ALA A 33 -24.06 -23.97 17.92
N SER A 34 -24.36 -23.40 16.74
CA SER A 34 -23.80 -23.79 15.46
C SER A 34 -23.64 -22.56 14.56
N TYR A 35 -22.74 -22.68 13.57
CA TYR A 35 -22.43 -21.60 12.63
C TYR A 35 -22.64 -22.07 11.21
N THR A 36 -23.56 -21.42 10.50
CA THR A 36 -23.69 -21.55 9.05
C THR A 36 -22.48 -20.93 8.34
N ASP A 37 -22.30 -21.21 7.05
CA ASP A 37 -21.26 -20.55 6.25
C ASP A 37 -21.39 -19.02 6.29
N ILE A 38 -22.63 -18.51 6.26
CA ILE A 38 -22.92 -17.07 6.34
C ILE A 38 -22.52 -16.50 7.69
N ASP A 39 -22.77 -17.23 8.79
CA ASP A 39 -22.34 -16.80 10.13
C ASP A 39 -20.81 -16.68 10.22
N LYS A 40 -20.08 -17.63 9.62
CA LYS A 40 -18.62 -17.60 9.60
C LYS A 40 -18.09 -16.44 8.74
N ILE A 41 -18.67 -16.23 7.57
CA ILE A 41 -18.34 -15.09 6.69
C ILE A 41 -18.58 -13.76 7.42
N ASN A 42 -19.75 -13.61 8.05
CA ASN A 42 -20.07 -12.42 8.84
C ASN A 42 -19.11 -12.24 10.02
N GLY A 43 -18.71 -13.32 10.68
CA GLY A 43 -17.78 -13.25 11.82
C GLY A 43 -16.38 -12.80 11.41
N TRP A 44 -15.91 -13.19 10.22
CA TRP A 44 -14.67 -12.65 9.64
C TRP A 44 -14.82 -11.21 9.16
N CYS A 45 -15.98 -10.82 8.62
CA CYS A 45 -16.28 -9.43 8.29
C CYS A 45 -16.22 -8.53 9.54
N LEU A 46 -16.89 -8.93 10.61
CA LEU A 46 -16.86 -8.22 11.89
C LEU A 46 -15.45 -8.19 12.50
N TRP A 47 -14.68 -9.26 12.33
CA TRP A 47 -13.28 -9.27 12.74
C TRP A 47 -12.45 -8.21 12.00
N LEU A 48 -12.61 -8.08 10.68
CA LEU A 48 -11.94 -7.02 9.90
C LEU A 48 -12.33 -5.63 10.42
N PHE A 49 -13.61 -5.41 10.70
CA PHE A 49 -14.08 -4.16 11.30
C PHE A 49 -13.43 -3.90 12.66
N LYS A 50 -13.41 -4.87 13.57
CA LYS A 50 -12.75 -4.73 14.88
C LYS A 50 -11.25 -4.48 14.76
N ALA A 51 -10.56 -5.21 13.89
CA ALA A 51 -9.12 -5.09 13.73
C ALA A 51 -8.69 -3.75 13.13
N ILE A 52 -9.49 -3.19 12.22
CA ILE A 52 -9.16 -1.94 11.52
C ILE A 52 -9.74 -0.73 12.24
N PHE A 53 -10.95 -0.82 12.79
CA PHE A 53 -11.73 0.30 13.31
C PHE A 53 -12.04 0.20 14.81
N GLY A 54 -11.46 -0.75 15.53
CA GLY A 54 -11.78 -0.99 16.95
C GLY A 54 -11.44 0.16 17.90
N ASP A 55 -10.45 0.97 17.54
CA ASP A 55 -10.02 2.16 18.27
C ASP A 55 -9.28 3.13 17.35
N SER A 56 -8.92 4.31 17.87
CA SER A 56 -8.27 5.38 17.11
C SER A 56 -6.85 5.01 16.64
N LEU A 57 -6.13 4.19 17.42
CA LEU A 57 -4.79 3.73 17.08
C LEU A 57 -4.83 2.75 15.90
N SER A 58 -5.74 1.77 15.96
CA SER A 58 -5.99 0.79 14.92
C SER A 58 -6.48 1.45 13.64
N PHE A 59 -7.40 2.42 13.76
CA PHE A 59 -7.90 3.20 12.63
C PHE A 59 -6.79 3.99 11.94
N LYS A 60 -5.92 4.65 12.72
CA LYS A 60 -4.76 5.33 12.17
C LYS A 60 -3.78 4.35 11.52
N LYS A 61 -3.46 3.24 12.20
CA LYS A 61 -2.44 2.28 11.75
C LYS A 61 -2.85 1.51 10.50
N TYR A 62 -4.07 0.99 10.45
CA TYR A 62 -4.50 0.05 9.42
C TYR A 62 -5.36 0.66 8.32
N ALA A 63 -5.97 1.82 8.58
CA ALA A 63 -6.75 2.54 7.58
C ALA A 63 -6.17 3.91 7.24
N ASN A 64 -5.05 4.33 7.84
CA ASN A 64 -4.52 5.69 7.70
C ASN A 64 -5.60 6.77 7.94
N SER A 65 -6.46 6.53 8.93
CA SER A 65 -7.62 7.38 9.23
C SER A 65 -8.59 7.58 8.04
N ASN A 66 -8.63 6.65 7.09
CA ASN A 66 -9.49 6.68 5.91
C ASN A 66 -10.66 5.70 6.05
N ILE A 67 -11.88 6.23 6.20
CA ILE A 67 -13.12 5.44 6.26
C ILE A 67 -13.38 4.65 4.96
N ASN A 68 -12.78 5.01 3.84
CA ASN A 68 -13.00 4.28 2.57
C ASN A 68 -12.54 2.82 2.62
N VAL A 69 -11.71 2.43 3.59
CA VAL A 69 -11.35 1.03 3.83
C VAL A 69 -12.58 0.14 4.10
N VAL A 70 -13.68 0.71 4.60
CA VAL A 70 -14.97 0.00 4.70
C VAL A 70 -15.38 -0.62 3.36
N VAL A 71 -15.20 0.10 2.24
CA VAL A 71 -15.58 -0.38 0.92
C VAL A 71 -14.83 -1.66 0.56
N TYR A 72 -13.54 -1.76 0.91
CA TYR A 72 -12.76 -2.97 0.68
C TYR A 72 -13.22 -4.17 1.52
N ILE A 73 -13.64 -3.93 2.77
CA ILE A 73 -14.24 -4.98 3.61
C ILE A 73 -15.52 -5.49 2.94
N LEU A 74 -16.36 -4.58 2.43
CA LEU A 74 -17.63 -4.93 1.80
C LEU A 74 -17.45 -5.57 0.41
N VAL A 75 -16.41 -5.21 -0.35
CA VAL A 75 -16.01 -5.88 -1.58
C VAL A 75 -15.57 -7.31 -1.31
N TRP A 76 -14.70 -7.53 -0.31
CA TRP A 76 -14.29 -8.88 0.11
C TRP A 76 -15.48 -9.72 0.61
N LEU A 77 -16.36 -9.13 1.42
CA LEU A 77 -17.58 -9.80 1.91
C LEU A 77 -18.47 -10.22 0.75
N SER A 78 -18.72 -9.32 -0.19
CA SER A 78 -19.55 -9.58 -1.37
C SER A 78 -18.94 -10.67 -2.24
N TYR A 79 -17.61 -10.66 -2.41
CA TYR A 79 -16.89 -11.75 -3.07
C TYR A 79 -17.16 -13.10 -2.40
N LYS A 80 -16.92 -13.21 -1.09
CA LYS A 80 -17.16 -14.46 -0.35
C LYS A 80 -18.62 -14.91 -0.48
N LEU A 81 -19.59 -14.02 -0.28
CA LEU A 81 -21.02 -14.36 -0.40
C LEU A 81 -21.41 -14.83 -1.81
N ASN A 82 -20.81 -14.25 -2.86
CA ASN A 82 -21.08 -14.60 -4.26
C ASN A 82 -20.49 -15.96 -4.69
N GLN A 83 -19.57 -16.55 -3.92
CA GLN A 83 -19.01 -17.87 -4.26
C GLN A 83 -20.03 -19.01 -4.13
N LYS A 84 -21.07 -18.84 -3.29
CA LYS A 84 -22.18 -19.77 -3.11
C LYS A 84 -23.52 -19.03 -3.12
N THR A 85 -24.13 -18.89 -4.29
CA THR A 85 -25.37 -18.09 -4.50
C THR A 85 -26.65 -18.76 -3.99
N ASN A 86 -26.58 -20.02 -3.58
CA ASN A 86 -27.67 -20.80 -2.98
C ASN A 86 -28.06 -20.37 -1.55
N ASN A 87 -27.41 -19.33 -1.02
CA ASN A 87 -27.77 -18.71 0.26
C ASN A 87 -28.97 -17.73 0.18
N GLY A 88 -29.43 -17.39 -1.03
CA GLY A 88 -30.56 -16.47 -1.24
C GLY A 88 -30.24 -14.99 -1.01
N ILE A 89 -29.00 -14.64 -0.70
CA ILE A 89 -28.57 -13.25 -0.50
C ILE A 89 -28.12 -12.69 -1.85
N THR A 90 -28.93 -11.82 -2.43
CA THR A 90 -28.70 -11.29 -3.79
C THR A 90 -28.24 -9.85 -3.77
N GLN A 91 -28.85 -9.03 -2.91
CA GLN A 91 -28.50 -7.64 -2.71
C GLN A 91 -27.73 -7.45 -1.41
N PHE A 92 -26.89 -6.42 -1.34
CA PHE A 92 -26.16 -6.14 -0.10
C PHE A 92 -27.11 -5.83 1.07
N MET A 93 -28.25 -5.18 0.79
CA MET A 93 -29.29 -4.92 1.80
C MET A 93 -29.85 -6.20 2.45
N ASP A 94 -29.95 -7.31 1.71
CA ASP A 94 -30.42 -8.59 2.24
C ASP A 94 -29.47 -9.08 3.34
N PHE A 95 -28.16 -9.00 3.09
CA PHE A 95 -27.16 -9.35 4.09
C PHE A 95 -27.21 -8.38 5.28
N TYR A 96 -27.24 -7.08 5.01
CA TYR A 96 -27.22 -6.05 6.05
C TYR A 96 -28.41 -6.19 7.02
N THR A 97 -29.62 -6.38 6.49
CA THR A 97 -30.82 -6.52 7.32
C THR A 97 -30.82 -7.81 8.14
N GLY A 98 -30.38 -8.93 7.55
CA GLY A 98 -30.34 -10.24 8.21
C GLY A 98 -29.19 -10.43 9.20
N HIS A 99 -28.05 -9.77 8.99
CA HIS A 99 -26.79 -10.11 9.67
C HIS A 99 -26.03 -8.92 10.29
N VAL A 100 -26.51 -7.68 10.13
CA VAL A 100 -25.82 -6.47 10.66
C VAL A 100 -26.75 -5.55 11.44
N LYS A 101 -27.85 -5.05 10.84
CA LYS A 101 -28.66 -3.93 11.33
C LYS A 101 -29.06 -4.00 12.81
N ASN A 102 -29.38 -5.20 13.31
CA ASN A 102 -29.85 -5.43 14.68
C ASN A 102 -28.89 -6.30 15.50
N VAL A 103 -27.63 -6.41 15.07
CA VAL A 103 -26.62 -7.24 15.71
C VAL A 103 -25.81 -6.36 16.68
N LYS A 104 -25.87 -6.70 17.96
CA LYS A 104 -25.27 -5.92 19.05
C LYS A 104 -23.80 -5.59 18.79
N GLU A 105 -23.03 -6.53 18.29
CA GLU A 105 -21.60 -6.37 18.05
C GLU A 105 -21.28 -5.31 16.99
N TYR A 106 -22.19 -5.06 16.03
CA TYR A 106 -22.08 -3.98 15.06
C TYR A 106 -22.56 -2.63 15.61
N GLN A 107 -23.51 -2.65 16.54
CA GLN A 107 -24.12 -1.45 17.12
C GLN A 107 -23.34 -0.87 18.31
N ASN A 108 -22.51 -1.69 18.97
CA ASN A 108 -21.76 -1.26 20.14
C ASN A 108 -20.99 0.04 19.85
N PRO A 109 -21.07 1.05 20.75
CA PRO A 109 -20.36 2.31 20.57
C PRO A 109 -18.84 2.10 20.53
N ILE A 110 -18.18 2.85 19.65
CA ILE A 110 -16.73 2.94 19.57
C ILE A 110 -16.37 4.36 20.00
N ASN A 111 -15.71 4.46 21.15
CA ASN A 111 -15.34 5.75 21.73
C ASN A 111 -14.05 6.27 21.11
N ASP A 112 -13.83 7.59 21.20
CA ASP A 112 -12.55 8.25 20.93
C ASP A 112 -12.04 8.22 19.48
N VAL A 113 -12.89 7.90 18.49
CA VAL A 113 -12.50 7.92 17.06
C VAL A 113 -13.06 9.12 16.27
N GLY A 114 -14.13 9.78 16.73
CA GLY A 114 -14.69 11.02 16.17
C GLY A 114 -15.29 10.94 14.76
N ALA A 115 -14.75 10.09 13.88
CA ALA A 115 -15.18 9.92 12.48
C ALA A 115 -16.40 9.00 12.33
N TYR A 116 -16.60 8.09 13.29
CA TYR A 116 -17.69 7.12 13.33
C TYR A 116 -18.02 6.72 14.77
N ASN A 117 -19.24 6.23 14.98
CA ASN A 117 -19.75 5.87 16.31
C ASN A 117 -19.87 4.36 16.54
N SER A 118 -19.96 3.55 15.48
CA SER A 118 -20.08 2.09 15.54
C SER A 118 -19.70 1.48 14.18
N TYR A 119 -19.60 0.15 14.12
CA TYR A 119 -19.38 -0.53 12.83
C TYR A 119 -20.61 -0.45 11.91
N ASP A 120 -21.82 -0.43 12.49
CA ASP A 120 -23.04 -0.16 11.74
C ASP A 120 -23.04 1.24 11.10
N ASP A 121 -22.61 2.27 11.85
CA ASP A 121 -22.47 3.65 11.35
C ASP A 121 -21.46 3.71 10.19
N LEU A 122 -20.33 2.99 10.29
CA LEU A 122 -19.35 2.88 9.20
C LEU A 122 -19.97 2.33 7.90
N ILE A 123 -20.76 1.27 8.01
CA ILE A 123 -21.44 0.66 6.86
C ILE A 123 -22.51 1.60 6.31
N ASN A 124 -23.29 2.25 7.18
CA ASN A 124 -24.33 3.21 6.79
C ASN A 124 -23.78 4.47 6.11
N LYS A 125 -22.57 4.91 6.45
CA LYS A 125 -21.86 5.97 5.70
C LYS A 125 -21.54 5.58 4.26
N LYS A 126 -21.61 4.29 3.92
CA LYS A 126 -21.47 3.73 2.56
C LYS A 126 -22.81 3.20 2.03
N ASN A 127 -23.92 3.85 2.39
CA ASN A 127 -25.29 3.42 2.04
C ASN A 127 -25.54 3.20 0.53
N TYR A 128 -24.77 3.83 -0.36
CA TYR A 128 -24.87 3.61 -1.81
C TYR A 128 -24.64 2.13 -2.18
N LEU A 129 -23.86 1.39 -1.39
CA LEU A 129 -23.64 -0.05 -1.57
C LEU A 129 -24.89 -0.89 -1.28
N MET A 130 -25.83 -0.40 -0.46
CA MET A 130 -26.99 -1.17 0.00
C MET A 130 -27.87 -1.66 -1.15
N LYS A 131 -28.04 -0.84 -2.17
CA LYS A 131 -28.90 -1.12 -3.33
C LYS A 131 -28.22 -1.95 -4.42
N MET A 132 -26.92 -2.22 -4.27
CA MET A 132 -26.14 -2.91 -5.28
C MET A 132 -26.25 -4.42 -5.09
N ASN A 133 -26.15 -5.16 -6.20
CA ASN A 133 -26.12 -6.62 -6.14
C ASN A 133 -24.76 -7.08 -5.62
N ILE A 134 -24.77 -8.10 -4.75
CA ILE A 134 -23.55 -8.72 -4.23
C ILE A 134 -22.67 -9.24 -5.37
N LYS A 135 -23.29 -9.82 -6.39
CA LYS A 135 -22.60 -10.29 -7.60
C LYS A 135 -21.82 -9.16 -8.27
N ASP A 136 -22.40 -7.97 -8.39
CA ASP A 136 -21.76 -6.86 -9.09
C ASP A 136 -20.65 -6.23 -8.25
N ILE A 137 -20.85 -6.09 -6.93
CA ILE A 137 -19.79 -5.65 -6.00
C ILE A 137 -18.63 -6.66 -6.01
N SER A 138 -18.92 -7.97 -6.06
CA SER A 138 -17.89 -9.02 -5.99
C SER A 138 -16.86 -8.95 -7.11
N LYS A 139 -17.24 -8.43 -8.28
CA LYS A 139 -16.36 -8.29 -9.45
C LYS A 139 -15.17 -7.35 -9.18
N PHE A 140 -15.29 -6.42 -8.23
CA PHE A 140 -14.19 -5.54 -7.83
C PHE A 140 -13.07 -6.26 -7.06
N TYR A 141 -13.33 -7.47 -6.56
CA TYR A 141 -12.42 -8.16 -5.65
C TYR A 141 -11.07 -8.50 -6.30
N ASP A 142 -11.04 -8.92 -7.56
CA ASP A 142 -9.79 -9.30 -8.21
C ASP A 142 -8.83 -8.12 -8.35
N ALA A 143 -9.34 -6.95 -8.75
CA ALA A 143 -8.56 -5.73 -8.83
C ALA A 143 -8.13 -5.25 -7.43
N PHE A 144 -9.02 -5.29 -6.45
CA PHE A 144 -8.70 -5.00 -5.05
C PHE A 144 -7.62 -5.95 -4.47
N LYS A 145 -7.70 -7.25 -4.77
CA LYS A 145 -6.72 -8.26 -4.34
C LYS A 145 -5.35 -7.96 -4.93
N SER A 146 -5.29 -7.65 -6.23
CA SER A 146 -4.04 -7.25 -6.89
C SER A 146 -3.46 -5.97 -6.30
N LEU A 147 -4.31 -4.98 -5.96
CA LEU A 147 -3.86 -3.79 -5.23
C LEU A 147 -3.25 -4.14 -3.87
N CYS A 148 -3.90 -5.02 -3.10
CA CYS A 148 -3.35 -5.49 -1.82
C CYS A 148 -1.99 -6.18 -1.97
N GLU A 149 -1.79 -6.95 -3.04
CA GLU A 149 -0.53 -7.64 -3.33
C GLU A 149 0.59 -6.63 -3.58
N MET A 150 0.32 -5.54 -4.31
CA MET A 150 1.28 -4.44 -4.50
C MET A 150 1.61 -3.68 -3.21
N TYR A 151 0.68 -3.60 -2.26
CA TYR A 151 0.90 -3.05 -0.92
C TYR A 151 1.59 -4.03 0.05
N THR A 152 1.91 -5.25 -0.38
CA THR A 152 2.58 -6.23 0.49
C THR A 152 3.98 -5.74 0.83
N GLU A 153 4.34 -5.76 2.12
CA GLU A 153 5.61 -5.23 2.64
C GLU A 153 5.85 -3.73 2.37
N PHE A 154 4.82 -3.01 1.92
CA PHE A 154 4.88 -1.57 1.75
C PHE A 154 4.88 -0.87 3.11
N ASP A 155 5.89 -0.02 3.32
CA ASP A 155 6.04 0.83 4.50
C ASP A 155 5.95 2.29 4.06
N GLU A 156 5.21 3.11 4.81
CA GLU A 156 5.02 4.52 4.41
C GLU A 156 6.30 5.35 4.59
N ASP A 157 7.15 5.02 5.55
CA ASP A 157 8.39 5.74 5.87
C ASP A 157 9.55 5.27 4.99
N ASN A 158 9.55 4.00 4.59
CA ASN A 158 10.54 3.41 3.69
C ASN A 158 9.88 2.53 2.60
N PRO A 159 9.28 3.16 1.58
CA PRO A 159 8.45 2.45 0.59
C PRO A 159 9.29 1.51 -0.26
N LYS A 160 9.16 0.20 0.02
CA LYS A 160 9.68 -0.87 -0.83
C LYS A 160 8.72 -1.11 -2.00
N CYS A 161 9.08 -0.57 -3.16
CA CYS A 161 8.22 -0.61 -4.34
C CYS A 161 8.43 -1.82 -5.25
N GLU A 162 9.17 -2.83 -4.81
CA GLU A 162 9.40 -4.07 -5.57
C GLU A 162 8.07 -4.74 -5.93
N LYS A 163 7.18 -4.91 -4.93
CA LYS A 163 5.85 -5.50 -5.15
C LYS A 163 4.93 -4.65 -6.02
N TYR A 164 5.03 -3.34 -5.93
CA TYR A 164 4.36 -2.44 -6.88
C TYR A 164 4.85 -2.69 -8.31
N LEU A 165 6.16 -2.73 -8.56
CA LEU A 165 6.72 -2.93 -9.90
C LEU A 165 6.36 -4.30 -10.48
N GLU A 166 6.28 -5.34 -9.65
CA GLU A 166 5.84 -6.68 -10.07
C GLU A 166 4.35 -6.71 -10.43
N GLY A 167 3.50 -6.05 -9.63
CA GLY A 167 2.05 -6.15 -9.73
C GLY A 167 1.34 -5.07 -10.57
N ASP A 168 1.99 -3.96 -10.92
CA ASP A 168 1.36 -2.79 -11.57
C ASP A 168 0.58 -3.18 -12.84
N ASN A 169 1.23 -3.94 -13.72
CA ASN A 169 0.62 -4.42 -14.96
C ASN A 169 -0.60 -5.32 -14.71
N GLU A 170 -0.57 -6.14 -13.66
CA GLU A 170 -1.67 -7.03 -13.33
C GLU A 170 -2.88 -6.26 -12.80
N PHE A 171 -2.65 -5.27 -11.93
CA PHE A 171 -3.71 -4.39 -11.43
C PHE A 171 -4.37 -3.62 -12.57
N VAL A 172 -3.58 -2.94 -13.41
CA VAL A 172 -4.09 -2.14 -14.54
C VAL A 172 -4.94 -3.01 -15.46
N LYS A 173 -4.47 -4.22 -15.79
CA LYS A 173 -5.21 -5.18 -16.62
C LYS A 173 -6.55 -5.57 -15.98
N LYS A 174 -6.57 -5.91 -14.70
CA LYS A 174 -7.80 -6.29 -13.97
C LYS A 174 -8.77 -5.12 -13.87
N TYR A 175 -8.26 -3.92 -13.59
CA TYR A 175 -9.04 -2.69 -13.49
C TYR A 175 -9.66 -2.28 -14.83
N ASP A 176 -8.91 -2.38 -15.94
CA ASP A 176 -9.43 -2.11 -17.28
C ASP A 176 -10.45 -3.16 -17.75
N GLN A 177 -10.26 -4.42 -17.38
CA GLN A 177 -11.25 -5.47 -17.63
C GLN A 177 -12.54 -5.18 -16.87
N LEU A 178 -12.43 -4.78 -15.60
CA LEU A 178 -13.56 -4.40 -14.76
C LEU A 178 -14.34 -3.21 -15.35
N LYS A 179 -13.65 -2.20 -15.89
CA LYS A 179 -14.26 -1.04 -16.57
C LYS A 179 -15.03 -1.40 -17.84
N LYS A 180 -14.70 -2.52 -18.50
CA LYS A 180 -15.40 -2.98 -19.70
C LYS A 180 -16.67 -3.76 -19.38
N ASP A 181 -16.88 -4.15 -18.12
CA ASP A 181 -18.07 -4.87 -17.69
C ASP A 181 -19.29 -3.95 -17.74
N SER A 182 -20.20 -4.26 -18.65
CA SER A 182 -21.40 -3.46 -18.90
C SER A 182 -22.37 -3.43 -17.72
N ASP A 183 -22.29 -4.38 -16.79
CA ASP A 183 -23.19 -4.40 -15.62
C ASP A 183 -22.78 -3.40 -14.54
N ILE A 184 -21.52 -2.97 -14.54
CA ILE A 184 -20.93 -2.10 -13.52
C ILE A 184 -20.94 -0.63 -13.96
N ASN A 185 -20.97 -0.35 -15.27
CA ASN A 185 -20.94 1.02 -15.82
C ASN A 185 -22.30 1.76 -15.83
N LYS A 186 -23.27 1.34 -15.01
CA LYS A 186 -24.66 1.80 -15.14
C LYS A 186 -25.11 2.87 -14.14
N ASP A 187 -24.39 3.07 -13.03
CA ASP A 187 -24.83 4.00 -11.96
C ASP A 187 -23.66 4.59 -11.15
N ASP A 188 -23.91 5.76 -10.55
CA ASP A 188 -22.97 6.54 -9.72
C ASP A 188 -22.41 5.75 -8.54
N SER A 189 -23.17 4.78 -8.02
CA SER A 189 -22.78 3.93 -6.89
C SER A 189 -21.51 3.11 -7.21
N TYR A 190 -21.39 2.59 -8.43
CA TYR A 190 -20.21 1.83 -8.88
C TYR A 190 -19.00 2.74 -9.14
N SER A 191 -19.25 3.95 -9.66
CA SER A 191 -18.23 4.97 -9.88
C SER A 191 -17.50 5.35 -8.59
N GLN A 192 -18.17 5.29 -7.43
CA GLN A 192 -17.53 5.50 -6.13
C GLN A 192 -16.51 4.40 -5.78
N ILE A 193 -16.84 3.12 -6.02
CA ILE A 193 -15.90 2.02 -5.76
C ILE A 193 -14.69 2.12 -6.70
N PHE A 194 -14.94 2.42 -7.99
CA PHE A 194 -13.86 2.66 -8.96
C PHE A 194 -12.94 3.79 -8.54
N SER A 195 -13.50 4.90 -8.06
CA SER A 195 -12.73 6.07 -7.64
C SER A 195 -11.88 5.77 -6.41
N ILE A 196 -12.44 5.04 -5.42
CA ILE A 196 -11.69 4.64 -4.23
C ILE A 196 -10.51 3.74 -4.62
N LEU A 197 -10.75 2.73 -5.45
CA LEU A 197 -9.72 1.80 -5.89
C LEU A 197 -8.63 2.49 -6.73
N LEU A 198 -9.02 3.39 -7.64
CA LEU A 198 -8.08 4.14 -8.48
C LEU A 198 -7.25 5.13 -7.66
N ASN A 199 -7.89 5.87 -6.74
CA ASN A 199 -7.18 6.83 -5.90
C ASN A 199 -6.11 6.15 -5.04
N ASP A 200 -6.42 4.98 -4.46
CA ASP A 200 -5.43 4.25 -3.66
C ASP A 200 -4.30 3.67 -4.53
N TYR A 201 -4.60 3.19 -5.74
CA TYR A 201 -3.58 2.83 -6.72
C TYR A 201 -2.68 4.01 -7.10
N ASP A 202 -3.27 5.16 -7.44
CA ASP A 202 -2.53 6.36 -7.83
C ASP A 202 -1.69 6.89 -6.66
N ASN A 203 -2.19 6.80 -5.43
CA ASN A 203 -1.42 7.12 -4.23
C ASN A 203 -0.19 6.21 -4.07
N LEU A 204 -0.35 4.89 -4.24
CA LEU A 204 0.77 3.95 -4.21
C LEU A 204 1.80 4.27 -5.30
N LYS A 205 1.33 4.43 -6.53
CA LYS A 205 2.15 4.77 -7.70
C LYS A 205 2.94 6.06 -7.48
N ASN A 206 2.30 7.11 -6.98
CA ASN A 206 2.95 8.38 -6.71
C ASN A 206 4.04 8.24 -5.65
N LYS A 207 3.76 7.55 -4.54
CA LYS A 207 4.77 7.28 -3.49
C LYS A 207 5.97 6.51 -4.07
N CYS A 208 5.73 5.51 -4.92
CA CYS A 208 6.78 4.72 -5.54
C CYS A 208 7.62 5.48 -6.57
N ASN A 209 7.00 6.33 -7.38
CA ASN A 209 7.70 7.18 -8.33
C ASN A 209 8.62 8.20 -7.63
N ILE A 210 8.15 8.82 -6.55
CA ILE A 210 8.95 9.75 -5.74
C ILE A 210 10.15 9.02 -5.14
N PHE A 211 9.95 7.86 -4.53
CA PHE A 211 11.04 7.08 -3.95
C PHE A 211 12.11 6.67 -4.97
N SER A 212 11.69 6.21 -6.16
CA SER A 212 12.59 5.88 -7.27
C SER A 212 13.42 7.10 -7.72
N SER A 213 12.79 8.28 -7.80
CA SER A 213 13.48 9.52 -8.16
C SER A 213 14.53 9.95 -7.11
N LEU A 214 14.25 9.73 -5.82
CA LEU A 214 15.19 10.04 -4.73
C LEU A 214 16.42 9.12 -4.75
N LEU A 215 16.21 7.82 -5.01
CA LEU A 215 17.30 6.85 -5.14
C LEU A 215 18.20 7.17 -6.34
N THR A 216 17.62 7.47 -7.50
CA THR A 216 18.39 7.83 -8.70
C THR A 216 19.18 9.12 -8.50
N TYR A 217 18.59 10.16 -7.91
CA TYR A 217 19.30 11.39 -7.57
C TYR A 217 20.47 11.15 -6.61
N SER A 218 20.27 10.33 -5.58
CA SER A 218 21.32 9.97 -4.61
C SER A 218 22.49 9.25 -5.30
N LEU A 219 22.22 8.26 -6.16
CA LEU A 219 23.24 7.53 -6.91
C LEU A 219 24.01 8.43 -7.88
N ILE A 220 23.30 9.31 -8.60
CA ILE A 220 23.91 10.28 -9.52
C ILE A 220 24.82 11.24 -8.75
N SER A 221 24.38 11.73 -7.59
CA SER A 221 25.17 12.63 -6.75
C SER A 221 26.46 11.96 -6.26
N ILE A 222 26.39 10.69 -5.84
CA ILE A 222 27.56 9.90 -5.45
C ILE A 222 28.52 9.72 -6.64
N ALA A 223 28.01 9.37 -7.83
CA ALA A 223 28.83 9.21 -9.03
C ALA A 223 29.56 10.51 -9.41
N PHE A 224 28.89 11.67 -9.32
CA PHE A 224 29.52 12.97 -9.58
C PHE A 224 30.66 13.27 -8.60
N ILE A 225 30.54 12.91 -7.33
CA ILE A 225 31.62 13.06 -6.35
C ILE A 225 32.85 12.24 -6.76
N PHE A 226 32.66 10.99 -7.19
CA PHE A 226 33.75 10.12 -7.65
C PHE A 226 34.44 10.62 -8.92
N VAL A 227 33.73 11.33 -9.81
CA VAL A 227 34.32 11.92 -11.03
C VAL A 227 35.00 13.26 -10.74
N ALA A 228 34.39 14.11 -9.91
CA ALA A 228 34.89 15.46 -9.64
C ALA A 228 36.17 15.44 -8.78
N ILE A 229 36.24 14.59 -7.76
CA ILE A 229 37.36 14.53 -6.81
C ILE A 229 38.72 14.32 -7.53
N PRO A 230 38.89 13.31 -8.41
CA PRO A 230 40.14 13.10 -9.14
C PRO A 230 40.51 14.27 -10.05
N ILE A 231 39.54 14.94 -10.66
CA ILE A 231 39.78 16.11 -11.53
C ILE A 231 40.35 17.27 -10.70
N PHE A 232 39.72 17.59 -9.56
CA PHE A 232 40.22 18.64 -8.67
C PHE A 232 41.61 18.30 -8.09
N PHE A 233 41.83 17.04 -7.70
CA PHE A 233 43.16 16.60 -7.27
C PHE A 233 44.18 16.66 -8.41
N GLY A 234 43.82 16.31 -9.64
CA GLY A 234 44.70 16.41 -10.81
C GLY A 234 45.09 17.86 -11.12
N ILE A 235 44.14 18.79 -11.08
CA ILE A 235 44.39 20.22 -11.29
C ILE A 235 45.28 20.78 -10.18
N SER A 236 44.95 20.49 -8.91
CA SER A 236 45.72 20.92 -7.75
C SER A 236 47.13 20.34 -7.76
N TYR A 237 47.28 19.05 -8.07
CA TYR A 237 48.56 18.37 -8.20
C TYR A 237 49.43 19.02 -9.29
N LYS A 238 48.87 19.29 -10.47
CA LYS A 238 49.59 19.96 -11.57
C LYS A 238 50.06 21.36 -11.17
N TYR A 239 49.20 22.14 -10.51
CA TYR A 239 49.55 23.49 -10.05
C TYR A 239 50.63 23.46 -8.95
N SER A 240 50.50 22.54 -7.99
CA SER A 240 51.49 22.30 -6.94
C SER A 240 52.84 21.88 -7.50
N LEU A 241 52.88 20.90 -8.40
CA LEU A 241 54.10 20.42 -9.07
C LEU A 241 54.79 21.55 -9.85
N PHE A 242 54.01 22.38 -10.55
CA PHE A 242 54.53 23.57 -11.23
C PHE A 242 55.13 24.58 -10.24
N GLY A 243 54.46 24.82 -9.11
CA GLY A 243 54.96 25.65 -8.01
C GLY A 243 56.29 25.14 -7.43
N PHE A 244 56.39 23.83 -7.19
CA PHE A 244 57.63 23.18 -6.72
C PHE A 244 58.76 23.31 -7.72
N ARG A 245 58.51 23.06 -9.02
CA ARG A 245 59.51 23.23 -10.09
C ARG A 245 60.06 24.66 -10.14
N LYS A 246 59.19 25.67 -10.05
CA LYS A 246 59.59 27.08 -10.06
C LYS A 246 60.44 27.45 -8.83
N ARG A 247 60.11 26.90 -7.65
CA ARG A 247 60.92 27.08 -6.42
C ARG A 247 62.30 26.44 -6.55
N ALA A 248 62.39 25.22 -7.09
CA ALA A 248 63.66 24.52 -7.30
C ALA A 248 64.57 25.27 -8.29
N GLN A 249 64.04 25.74 -9.43
CA GLN A 249 64.80 26.57 -10.37
C GLN A 249 65.34 27.85 -9.73
N LYS A 250 64.53 28.53 -8.91
CA LYS A 250 64.95 29.75 -8.19
C LYS A 250 66.05 29.47 -7.16
N GLN A 251 66.01 28.32 -6.50
CA GLN A 251 67.08 27.89 -5.57
C GLN A 251 68.38 27.59 -6.33
N TYR A 252 68.31 26.83 -7.42
CA TYR A 252 69.47 26.52 -8.27
C TYR A 252 70.17 27.80 -8.73
N LEU A 253 69.42 28.77 -9.27
CA LEU A 253 69.98 30.04 -9.75
C LEU A 253 70.70 30.82 -8.63
N ARG A 254 70.15 30.81 -7.42
CA ARG A 254 70.76 31.46 -6.24
C ARG A 254 72.09 30.82 -5.87
N GLU A 255 72.18 29.49 -5.91
CA GLU A 255 73.44 28.77 -5.64
C GLU A 255 74.48 29.03 -6.72
N THR A 256 74.11 29.03 -8.01
CA THR A 256 75.03 29.34 -9.10
C THR A 256 75.63 30.74 -8.96
N ILE A 257 74.79 31.75 -8.68
CA ILE A 257 75.25 33.14 -8.44
C ILE A 257 76.20 33.20 -7.24
N LYS A 258 75.88 32.49 -6.15
CA LYS A 258 76.74 32.44 -4.94
C LYS A 258 78.11 31.82 -5.25
N ASN A 259 78.16 30.75 -6.05
CA ASN A 259 79.40 30.10 -6.45
C ASN A 259 80.25 30.96 -7.39
N ILE A 260 79.64 31.69 -8.33
CA ILE A 260 80.34 32.63 -9.21
C ILE A 260 80.97 33.77 -8.38
N LYS A 261 80.21 34.37 -7.45
CA LYS A 261 80.73 35.40 -6.55
C LYS A 261 81.94 34.91 -5.74
N LYS A 262 81.91 33.67 -5.25
CA LYS A 262 83.02 33.08 -4.50
C LYS A 262 84.30 32.92 -5.33
N LYS A 263 84.19 32.65 -6.63
CA LYS A 263 85.33 32.53 -7.56
C LYS A 263 85.95 33.86 -7.97
N MET A 264 85.23 34.98 -7.89
CA MET A 264 85.75 36.31 -8.27
C MET A 264 86.52 37.02 -7.13
N ILE A 265 86.39 36.54 -5.89
CA ILE A 265 86.99 37.14 -4.70
C ILE A 265 88.35 36.48 -4.37
N HIS A 266 88.81 35.56 -5.23
CA HIS A 266 90.04 34.80 -5.05
C HIS A 266 90.93 34.93 -6.28
#